data_AF-A0AA90UF01-F1
#
_entry.id   AF-A0AA90UF01-F1
#
_cell.length_a   1.000
_cell.length_b   1.000
_cell.length_c   1.000
_cell.angle_alpha   90.00
_cell.angle_beta   90.00
_cell.angle_gamma   90.00
#
_symmetry.space_group_name_H-M   'P 1'
#
loop_
_entity.id
_entity.type
_entity.pdbx_description
1 polymer ?
#
loop_
_entity_poly.entity_id
_entity_poly.type
_entity_poly.pdbx_seq_one_letter_code
_entity_poly.pdbx_strand_id
1 'polypeptide(L)' 'MSKKICIVAGARPNFIKVAPVMRAIENARNAGGEMECKLVYTGREDDETLEDS' A
#
# COMPACT_ATOMS: atom_id res chain seq x y z
N MET A 1 1.43 -6.39 20.58
CA MET A 1 1.67 -7.20 19.35
C MET A 1 1.23 -6.33 18.20
N SER A 2 2.18 -5.89 17.36
CA SER A 2 1.89 -4.99 16.24
C SER A 2 1.07 -5.69 15.16
N LYS A 3 -0.01 -5.06 14.69
CA LYS A 3 -0.81 -5.57 13.55
C LYS A 3 -0.03 -5.34 12.25
N LYS A 4 0.27 -6.42 11.52
CA LYS A 4 0.96 -6.35 10.21
C LYS A 4 -0.04 -6.53 9.08
N ILE A 5 -0.10 -5.58 8.16
CA ILE A 5 -0.98 -5.59 6.98
C ILE A 5 -0.09 -5.63 5.74
N CYS A 6 -0.28 -6.63 4.88
CA CYS A 6 0.39 -6.72 3.58
C CYS A 6 -0.66 -6.60 2.48
N ILE A 7 -0.52 -5.59 1.64
CA ILE A 7 -1.39 -5.36 0.49
C ILE A 7 -0.63 -5.78 -0.75
N VAL A 8 -1.19 -6.73 -1.50
CA VAL A 8 -0.59 -7.23 -2.75
C VAL A 8 -1.42 -6.73 -3.92
N ALA A 9 -0.79 -6.02 -4.85
CA ALA A 9 -1.45 -5.39 -5.99
C ALA A 9 -0.71 -5.69 -7.30
N GLY A 10 -1.43 -6.01 -8.37
CA GLY A 10 -0.82 -6.41 -9.65
C GLY A 10 -0.96 -5.41 -10.81
N ALA A 11 -1.59 -4.25 -10.60
CA ALA A 11 -1.85 -3.29 -11.68
C ALA A 11 -2.10 -1.87 -11.15
N ARG A 12 -1.84 -0.84 -11.96
CA ARG A 12 -2.06 0.58 -11.62
C ARG A 12 -3.44 0.87 -11.00
N PRO A 13 -4.57 0.37 -11.54
CA PRO A 13 -5.88 0.64 -10.95
C PRO A 13 -6.05 0.14 -9.51
N ASN A 14 -5.27 -0.88 -9.10
CA ASN A 14 -5.32 -1.41 -7.74
C ASN A 14 -4.67 -0.44 -6.74
N PHE A 15 -3.59 0.24 -7.13
CA PHE A 15 -2.96 1.26 -6.30
C PHE A 15 -3.90 2.42 -6.00
N ILE A 16 -4.63 2.88 -7.02
CA ILE A 16 -5.63 3.96 -6.87
C ILE A 16 -6.70 3.55 -5.84
N LYS A 17 -7.18 2.30 -5.91
CA LYS A 17 -8.19 1.77 -4.98
C LYS A 17 -7.65 1.57 -3.56
N VAL A 18 -6.39 1.19 -3.43
CA VAL A 18 -5.72 0.93 -2.14
C VAL A 18 -5.21 2.21 -1.47
N ALA A 19 -4.93 3.26 -2.22
CA ALA A 19 -4.44 4.54 -1.70
C ALA A 19 -5.24 5.09 -0.48
N PRO A 20 -6.59 5.15 -0.49
CA PRO A 20 -7.34 5.60 0.68
C PRO A 20 -7.18 4.68 1.90
N VAL A 21 -7.05 3.37 1.69
CA VAL A 21 -6.82 2.39 2.77
C VAL A 21 -5.42 2.58 3.37
N MET A 22 -4.40 2.76 2.53
CA MET A 22 -3.03 3.06 2.98
C MET A 22 -2.99 4.33 3.83
N ARG A 23 -3.68 5.40 3.39
CA ARG A 23 -3.81 6.66 4.16
C ARG A 23 -4.49 6.46 5.51
N ALA A 24 -5.55 5.65 5.56
CA ALA A 24 -6.25 5.35 6.81
C ALA A 24 -5.34 4.57 7.80
N ILE A 25 -4.56 3.61 7.30
CA ILE A 25 -3.61 2.86 8.12
C ILE A 25 -2.48 3.78 8.63
N GLU A 26 -1.96 4.65 7.78
CA GLU A 26 -0.95 5.64 8.17
C GLU A 26 -1.46 6.62 9.24
N ASN A 27 -2.69 7.13 9.08
CA ASN A 27 -3.33 7.99 10.08
C ASN A 27 -3.50 7.26 11.42
N ALA A 28 -3.93 6.00 11.40
CA ALA A 28 -4.09 5.20 12.61
C ALA A 28 -2.74 4.87 13.28
N ARG A 29 -1.67 4.67 12.49
CA ARG A 29 -0.29 4.56 13.01
C ARG A 29 0.15 5.87 13.67
N ASN A 30 -0.07 7.01 13.02
CA ASN A 30 0.30 8.33 13.55
C ASN A 30 -0.50 8.71 14.81
N ALA A 31 -1.70 8.17 15.00
CA ALA A 31 -2.49 8.31 16.21
C ALA A 31 -2.02 7.42 17.39
N GLY A 32 -0.87 6.75 17.27
CA GLY A 32 -0.30 5.89 18.32
C GLY A 32 -0.69 4.41 18.20
N GLY A 33 -1.32 4.01 17.10
CA GLY A 33 -1.64 2.60 16.83
C GLY A 33 -0.39 1.79 16.44
N GLU A 34 -0.21 0.62 17.07
CA GLU A 34 0.83 -0.34 16.68
C GLU A 34 0.44 -1.11 15.40
N MET A 35 0.60 -0.48 14.24
CA MET A 35 0.34 -1.12 12.95
C MET A 35 1.42 -0.82 11.90
N GLU A 36 1.73 -1.85 11.11
CA GLU A 36 2.70 -1.85 10.03
C GLU A 36 1.97 -2.19 8.74
N CYS A 37 2.22 -1.43 7.66
CA CYS A 37 1.65 -1.69 6.35
C CYS A 37 2.74 -1.80 5.30
N LYS A 38 2.67 -2.85 4.48
CA LYS A 38 3.54 -3.04 3.31
C LYS A 38 2.68 -3.18 2.06
N LEU A 39 3.06 -2.47 1.01
CA LEU A 39 2.49 -2.63 -0.33
C LEU A 39 3.48 -3.42 -1.18
N VAL A 40 3.01 -4.51 -1.77
CA VAL A 40 3.80 -5.36 -2.67
C VAL A 40 3.17 -5.29 -4.05
N TYR A 41 3.96 -4.87 -5.03
CA TYR A 41 3.59 -4.92 -6.43
C TYR A 41 4.03 -6.25 -7.04
N THR A 42 3.13 -6.90 -7.77
CA THR A 42 3.38 -8.21 -8.42
C THR A 42 3.33 -8.16 -9.94
N GLY A 43 3.25 -6.97 -10.53
CA GLY A 43 3.38 -6.83 -11.98
C GLY A 43 4.85 -6.75 -12.39
N ARG A 44 5.09 -6.32 -13.63
CA ARG A 44 6.44 -6.32 -14.20
C ARG A 44 7.22 -5.09 -13.74
N GLU A 45 8.53 -5.25 -13.56
CA GLU A 45 9.41 -4.14 -13.19
C GLU A 45 9.38 -3.01 -14.25
N ASP A 46 9.15 -3.36 -15.51
CA ASP A 46 9.06 -2.48 -16.68
C ASP A 46 7.61 -2.11 -17.07
N ASP A 47 6.65 -2.16 -16.13
CA ASP A 47 5.27 -1.76 -16.41
C ASP A 47 5.19 -0.26 -16.73
N GLU A 48 5.09 0.06 -18.03
CA GLU A 48 4.97 1.43 -18.57
C GLU A 48 3.74 2.21 -18.04
N THR A 49 2.76 1.52 -17.45
CA THR A 49 1.60 2.18 -16.84
C THR A 49 1.91 2.73 -15.45
N LEU A 50 3.01 2.30 -14.83
CA LEU A 50 3.52 2.85 -13.58
C LEU A 50 4.41 4.06 -13.86
N GLU A 51 4.17 5.12 -13.11
CA GLU A 51 4.98 6.34 -13.15
C GLU A 51 6.05 6.25 -12.07
N ASP A 52 7.26 6.71 -12.37
CA ASP A 52 8.29 6.92 -11.36
C ASP A 52 7.78 7.90 -10.29
N SER A 53 8.05 7.58 -9.03
CA SER A 53 7.60 8.34 -7.85
C SER A 53 8.46 9.56 -7.55
#